data_AF-A0A662KQL3-F1
#
_entry.id   AF-A0A662KQL3-F1
#
_cell.length_a   1.000
_cell.length_b   1.000
_cell.length_c   1.000
_cell.angle_alpha   90.00
_cell.angle_beta   90.00
_cell.angle_gamma   90.00
#
_symmetry.space_group_name_H-M   'P 1'
#
loop_
_entity.id
_entity.type
_entity.pdbx_description
1 polymer ?
#
loop_
_entity_poly.entity_id
_entity_poly.type
_entity_poly.pdbx_seq_one_letter_code
_entity_poly.pdbx_strand_id
1 'polypeptide(L)' 'DGVFVGSGIFKSSDPEKRARAIVEAVAHFDEPDVIAEVSKDIGEPMPGLEIKSLEIKLQERGW' A
#
# COMPACT_ATOMS: atom_id res chain seq x y z
N ASP A 1 14.49 9.39 -1.15
CA ASP A 1 13.63 8.39 -1.81
C ASP A 1 12.26 8.32 -1.15
N GLY A 2 11.28 7.73 -1.83
CA GLY A 2 9.89 7.68 -1.38
C GLY A 2 9.09 6.56 -2.06
N VAL A 3 7.82 6.42 -1.69
CA VAL A 3 6.94 5.34 -2.15
C VAL A 3 5.89 5.89 -3.12
N PHE A 4 5.68 5.20 -4.24
CA PHE A 4 4.58 5.49 -5.17
C PHE A 4 3.39 4.58 -4.89
N VAL A 5 2.20 5.15 -4.71
CA VAL A 5 0.97 4.40 -4.48
C VAL A 5 -0.17 4.97 -5.33
N GLY A 6 -0.84 4.09 -6.07
CA GLY A 6 -2.03 4.43 -6.84
C GLY A 6 -3.22 3.57 -6.40
N SER A 7 -3.33 2.37 -6.98
CA SER A 7 -4.45 1.46 -6.73
C SER A 7 -4.60 1.07 -5.26
N GLY A 8 -3.50 1.02 -4.50
CA GLY A 8 -3.51 0.70 -3.08
C GLY A 8 -4.33 1.68 -2.23
N ILE A 9 -4.52 2.91 -2.71
CA ILE A 9 -5.37 3.95 -2.09
C ILE A 9 -6.75 3.93 -2.75
N PHE A 10 -6.83 4.14 -4.07
CA PHE A 10 -8.11 4.41 -4.72
C PHE A 10 -9.01 3.19 -4.92
N LYS A 11 -8.49 1.97 -4.73
CA LYS A 11 -9.27 0.72 -4.78
C LYS A 11 -9.43 0.07 -3.40
N SER A 12 -9.11 0.76 -2.31
CA SER A 12 -9.47 0.32 -0.96
C SER A 12 -10.93 0.65 -0.65
N SER A 13 -11.44 0.14 0.47
CA SER A 13 -12.79 0.47 0.93
C SER A 13 -12.93 1.91 1.46
N ASP A 14 -11.85 2.49 1.97
CA ASP A 14 -11.76 3.87 2.46
C ASP A 14 -10.47 4.54 1.94
N PRO A 15 -10.51 5.19 0.76
CA PRO A 15 -9.35 5.81 0.15
C PRO A 15 -8.76 6.98 0.95
N GLU A 16 -9.61 7.81 1.57
CA GLU A 16 -9.17 9.00 2.30
C GLU A 16 -8.37 8.60 3.54
N LYS A 17 -8.94 7.71 4.36
CA LYS A 17 -8.29 7.24 5.58
C LYS A 17 -7.00 6.49 5.27
N ARG A 18 -6.99 5.68 4.21
CA ARG A 18 -5.80 4.94 3.79
C ARG A 18 -4.71 5.85 3.22
N ALA A 19 -5.06 6.88 2.44
CA ALA A 19 -4.09 7.85 1.95
C ALA A 19 -3.37 8.54 3.10
N ARG A 20 -4.13 8.99 4.11
CA ARG A 20 -3.56 9.60 5.31
C ARG A 20 -2.63 8.65 6.05
N ALA A 21 -3.08 7.41 6.28
CA ALA A 21 -2.27 6.40 6.95
C ALA A 21 -0.93 6.12 6.24
N ILE A 22 -0.94 6.07 4.90
CA ILE A 22 0.28 5.85 4.11
C ILE A 22 1.24 7.04 4.21
N VAL A 23 0.73 8.28 4.19
CA VAL A 23 1.56 9.48 4.33
C VAL A 23 2.22 9.52 5.71
N GLU A 24 1.45 9.28 6.78
CA GLU A 24 1.97 9.21 8.15
C GLU A 24 2.98 8.07 8.31
N ALA A 25 2.70 6.89 7.73
CA ALA A 25 3.61 5.75 7.79
C ALA A 25 4.95 6.00 7.07
N VAL A 26 4.95 6.75 5.96
CA VAL A 26 6.18 7.13 5.26
C VAL A 26 6.95 8.20 6.05
N ALA A 27 6.25 9.13 6.70
CA ALA A 27 6.86 10.16 7.53
C ALA A 27 7.53 9.58 8.79
N HIS A 28 6.95 8.53 9.38
CA HIS A 28 7.37 7.89 10.63
C HIS A 28 7.85 6.44 10.42
N PHE A 29 8.53 6.18 9.30
CA PHE A 29 8.86 4.81 8.85
C PHE A 29 9.72 4.00 9.83
N ASP A 30 10.42 4.67 10.75
CA ASP A 30 11.32 4.09 11.76
C ASP A 30 10.71 4.07 13.18
N GLU A 31 9.46 4.52 13.33
CA GLU A 31 8.74 4.55 14.62
C GLU A 31 7.65 3.46 14.67
N PRO A 32 7.95 2.25 15.19
CA PRO A 32 7.04 1.11 15.09
C PRO A 32 5.69 1.33 15.77
N ASP A 33 5.65 2.13 16.84
CA ASP A 33 4.42 2.46 17.55
C ASP A 33 3.48 3.32 16.70
N VAL A 34 4.03 4.29 15.94
CA VAL A 34 3.25 5.12 15.01
C VAL A 34 2.72 4.26 13.87
N ILE A 35 3.56 3.39 13.30
CA ILE A 35 3.14 2.46 12.23
C ILE A 35 2.00 1.56 12.69
N ALA A 36 2.10 1.01 13.89
CA ALA A 36 1.06 0.16 14.45
C ALA A 36 -0.26 0.95 14.66
N GLU A 37 -0.19 2.21 15.07
CA GLU A 37 -1.37 3.04 15.27
C GLU A 37 -2.05 3.42 13.96
N VAL A 38 -1.30 3.92 12.98
CA VAL A 38 -1.88 4.37 11.70
C VAL A 38 -2.37 3.22 10.83
N SER A 39 -1.99 1.98 11.14
CA SER A 39 -2.47 0.77 10.45
C SER A 39 -3.85 0.30 10.94
N LYS A 40 -4.39 0.88 12.02
CA LYS A 40 -5.68 0.46 12.61
C LYS A 40 -6.88 1.05 11.88
N ASP A 41 -7.92 0.25 11.73
CA ASP A 41 -9.24 0.64 11.21
C ASP A 41 -9.22 1.37 9.86
N ILE A 42 -8.19 1.19 9.02
CA ILE A 42 -8.02 1.88 7.73
C ILE A 42 -8.81 1.25 6.57
N GLY A 43 -9.74 0.36 6.91
CA GLY A 43 -10.57 -0.38 5.95
C GLY A 43 -9.81 -1.45 5.17
N GLU A 44 -10.56 -2.18 4.35
CA GLU A 44 -10.04 -3.30 3.56
C GLU A 44 -9.13 -2.81 2.43
N PRO A 45 -8.00 -3.51 2.20
CA PRO A 45 -7.11 -3.20 1.10
C PRO A 45 -7.73 -3.54 -0.25
N MET A 46 -7.11 -3.02 -1.31
CA MET A 46 -7.42 -3.51 -2.65
C MET A 46 -7.12 -5.02 -2.74
N PRO A 47 -7.96 -5.82 -3.42
CA PRO A 47 -7.63 -7.20 -3.72
C PRO A 47 -6.38 -7.27 -4.59
N GLY A 48 -5.37 -8.01 -4.12
CA GLY A 48 -4.15 -8.30 -4.89
C GLY A 48 -4.30 -9.58 -5.71
N LEU A 49 -3.55 -9.66 -6.81
CA LEU A 49 -3.34 -10.92 -7.52
C LEU A 49 -2.06 -11.58 -6.99
N GLU A 50 -2.09 -12.90 -6.83
CA GLU A 50 -0.92 -13.66 -6.40
C GLU A 50 0.12 -13.71 -7.53
N ILE A 51 1.40 -13.56 -7.20
CA ILE A 51 2.44 -13.35 -8.22
C ILE A 51 2.59 -14.57 -9.13
N LYS A 52 2.42 -15.80 -8.62
CA LYS A 52 2.60 -17.00 -9.44
C LYS A 52 1.46 -17.17 -10.44
N SER A 53 0.28 -16.62 -10.17
CA SER A 53 -0.88 -16.65 -11.08
C SER A 53 -0.90 -15.54 -12.13
N LEU A 54 0.04 -14.59 -12.08
CA LEU A 54 0.15 -13.54 -13.09
C LEU A 54 0.66 -14.12 -14.42
N GLU A 55 -0.11 -13.92 -15.49
CA GLU A 55 0.26 -14.27 -16.87
C GLU A 55 1.45 -13.45 -17.39
N ILE A 56 1.61 -12.21 -16.90
CA ILE A 56 2.69 -11.32 -17.30
C ILE A 56 3.35 -10.77 -16.04
N LYS A 57 4.65 -11.04 -15.89
CA LYS A 57 5.45 -10.55 -14.76
C LYS A 57 6.33 -9.39 -15.21
N LEU A 58 6.50 -8.39 -14.34
CA LEU A 58 7.44 -7.29 -14.58
C LEU A 58 8.87 -7.79 -14.82
N GLN A 59 9.28 -8.90 -14.18
CA GLN A 59 10.58 -9.55 -14.38
C GLN A 59 10.78 -10.06 -15.83
N GLU A 60 9.71 -10.36 -16.57
CA GLU A 60 9.78 -10.78 -17.97
C GLU A 60 9.62 -9.59 -18.95
N ARG A 61 9.32 -8.40 -18.44
CA ARG A 61 9.01 -7.19 -19.22
C ARG A 61 10.12 -6.14 -19.22
N GLY A 62 11.33 -6.49 -18.78
CA GLY A 62 12.52 -5.62 -18.79
C GLY A 62 13.75 -6.36 -19.31
N TRP A 63 14.27 -5.89 -20.45
CA TRP A 63 15.43 -6.29 -21.28
C TRP A 63 15.95 -7.73 -21.21
#